data_AF-A0A2G9TQ53-F1
#
_entry.id   AF-A0A2G9TQ53-F1
#
_cell.length_a   1.000
_cell.length_b   1.000
_cell.length_c   1.000
_cell.angle_alpha   90.00
_cell.angle_beta   90.00
_cell.angle_gamma   90.00
#
_symmetry.space_group_name_H-M   'P 1'
#
loop_
_entity.id
_entity.type
_entity.pdbx_description
1 polymer ?
#
loop_
_entity_poly.entity_id
_entity_poly.type
_entity_poly.pdbx_seq_one_letter_code
_entity_poly.pdbx_strand_id
1 'polypeptide(L)'
;ILEDTSAEKESKAMTLSRTYYNSCMDEEAQAELGTLPMLSLISHMGGWELLTNARFDAADYHWEATAGRLQIYGVDGLIRVFVQRGFEDSDAQLIM
;
A
#
# COMPACT_ATOMS: atom_id res chain seq x y z
N ILE A 1 8.59 10.71 -21.99
CA ILE A 1 8.55 9.24 -22.18
C ILE A 1 7.16 8.70 -21.84
N LEU A 2 6.70 8.79 -20.59
CA LEU A 2 5.36 8.29 -20.22
C LEU A 2 4.20 9.22 -20.64
N GLU A 3 4.47 10.52 -20.79
CA GLU A 3 3.54 11.51 -21.35
C GLU A 3 3.37 11.42 -22.87
N ASP A 4 4.36 10.87 -23.56
CA ASP A 4 4.41 10.89 -25.02
C ASP A 4 3.66 9.67 -25.57
N THR A 5 2.48 9.89 -26.16
CA THR A 5 1.60 8.83 -26.68
C THR A 5 2.10 8.19 -27.97
N SER A 6 3.23 8.65 -28.52
CA SER A 6 3.81 8.08 -29.74
C SER A 6 4.73 6.90 -29.41
N ALA A 7 4.18 5.69 -29.39
CA ALA A 7 5.01 4.49 -29.33
C ALA A 7 4.40 3.34 -30.13
N GLU A 8 4.86 3.21 -31.38
CA GLU A 8 4.68 1.98 -32.15
C GLU A 8 5.53 0.86 -31.49
N LYS A 9 4.83 -0.10 -30.88
CA LYS A 9 5.34 -1.31 -30.18
C LYS A 9 6.10 -1.06 -28.86
N GLU A 10 5.34 -0.82 -27.79
CA GLU A 10 5.86 -0.84 -26.42
C GLU A 10 5.96 -2.26 -25.83
N SER A 11 6.90 -2.45 -24.90
CA SER A 11 6.93 -3.65 -24.06
C SER A 11 5.76 -3.63 -23.06
N LYS A 12 5.34 -4.81 -22.58
CA LYS A 12 4.28 -4.91 -21.55
C LYS A 12 4.60 -4.09 -20.30
N ALA A 13 5.87 -4.03 -19.90
CA ALA A 13 6.30 -3.23 -18.76
C ALA A 13 6.08 -1.73 -19.01
N MET A 14 6.39 -1.23 -20.22
CA MET A 14 6.13 0.16 -20.58
C MET A 14 4.64 0.48 -20.61
N THR A 15 3.81 -0.43 -21.14
CA THR A 15 2.35 -0.26 -21.11
C THR A 15 1.83 -0.15 -19.68
N LEU A 16 2.27 -1.02 -18.76
CA LEU A 16 1.85 -0.96 -17.35
C LEU A 16 2.29 0.33 -16.66
N SER A 17 3.55 0.74 -16.86
CA SER A 17 4.07 2.00 -16.31
C SER A 17 3.31 3.21 -16.83
N ARG A 18 2.92 3.20 -18.11
CA ARG A 18 2.13 4.27 -18.73
C ARG A 18 0.70 4.29 -18.21
N THR A 19 0.05 3.14 -18.08
CA THR A 19 -1.28 3.05 -17.45
C THR A 19 -1.24 3.59 -16.02
N TYR A 20 -0.24 3.20 -15.23
CA TYR A 20 -0.05 3.69 -13.87
C TYR A 20 0.14 5.22 -13.85
N TYR A 21 1.03 5.74 -14.70
CA TYR A 21 1.26 7.18 -14.84
C TYR A 21 -0.02 7.92 -15.21
N ASN A 22 -0.75 7.47 -16.24
CA ASN A 22 -1.98 8.12 -16.68
C ASN A 22 -3.06 8.11 -15.59
N SER A 23 -3.19 7.01 -14.82
CA SER A 23 -4.12 6.97 -13.69
C SER A 23 -3.77 7.94 -12.56
N CYS A 24 -2.48 8.25 -12.40
CA CYS A 24 -1.98 9.23 -11.43
C CYS A 24 -2.17 10.67 -11.90
N MET A 25 -2.15 10.92 -13.21
CA MET A 25 -2.34 12.25 -13.81
C MET A 25 -3.81 12.62 -14.01
N ASP A 26 -4.74 11.66 -13.85
CA ASP A 26 -6.18 11.92 -13.91
C ASP A 26 -6.67 12.57 -12.61
N GLU A 27 -6.51 13.89 -12.51
CA GLU A 27 -6.92 14.66 -11.33
C GLU A 27 -8.45 14.72 -11.15
N GLU A 28 -9.21 14.63 -12.25
CA GLU A 28 -10.68 14.66 -12.21
C GLU A 28 -11.23 13.40 -11.54
N ALA A 29 -10.75 12.22 -11.95
CA ALA A 29 -11.12 10.96 -11.33
C ALA A 29 -10.70 10.90 -9.84
N GLN A 30 -9.53 11.45 -9.49
CA GLN A 30 -9.08 11.53 -8.10
C GLN A 30 -9.99 12.43 -7.26
N ALA A 31 -10.38 13.59 -7.80
CA ALA A 31 -11.28 14.52 -7.13
C ALA A 31 -12.67 13.93 -6.94
N GLU A 32 -13.20 13.20 -7.93
CA GLU A 32 -14.50 12.53 -7.87
C GLU A 32 -14.52 11.45 -6.76
N LEU A 33 -13.45 10.65 -6.64
CA LEU A 33 -13.35 9.62 -5.61
C LEU A 33 -13.09 10.19 -4.21
N GLY A 34 -12.39 11.32 -4.11
CA GLY A 34 -12.07 11.99 -2.85
C GLY A 34 -11.40 11.03 -1.85
N THR A 35 -11.91 11.00 -0.61
CA THR A 35 -11.36 10.14 0.47
C THR A 35 -11.93 8.72 0.49
N LEU A 36 -12.88 8.39 -0.39
CA LEU A 36 -13.58 7.10 -0.37
C LEU A 36 -12.63 5.90 -0.48
N PRO A 37 -11.61 5.88 -1.38
CA PRO A 37 -10.69 4.75 -1.47
C PRO A 37 -9.93 4.52 -0.16
N MET A 38 -9.50 5.60 0.51
CA MET A 38 -8.76 5.54 1.75
C MET A 38 -9.65 5.08 2.92
N LEU A 39 -10.87 5.61 3.04
CA LEU A 39 -11.82 5.18 4.08
C LEU A 39 -12.21 3.71 3.93
N SER A 40 -12.40 3.26 2.69
CA SER A 40 -12.63 1.85 2.39
C SER A 40 -11.45 1.00 2.83
N LEU A 41 -10.21 1.39 2.49
CA LEU A 41 -9.01 0.66 2.92
C LEU A 41 -8.89 0.60 4.45
N ILE A 42 -9.08 1.72 5.14
CA ILE A 42 -9.07 1.77 6.61
C ILE A 42 -10.10 0.80 7.20
N SER A 43 -11.33 0.79 6.66
CA SER A 43 -12.35 -0.15 7.10
C SER A 43 -11.95 -1.61 6.88
N HIS A 44 -11.34 -1.95 5.74
CA HIS A 44 -10.86 -3.30 5.46
C HIS A 44 -9.70 -3.74 6.37
N MET A 45 -8.88 -2.81 6.86
CA MET A 45 -7.78 -3.11 7.79
C MET A 45 -8.24 -3.35 9.24
N GLY A 46 -9.52 -3.08 9.55
CA GLY A 46 -10.08 -3.21 10.90
C GLY A 46 -10.65 -1.89 11.45
N GLY A 47 -10.63 -0.83 10.65
CA GLY A 47 -11.09 0.50 11.05
C GLY A 47 -10.02 1.32 11.74
N TRP A 48 -10.39 2.56 12.06
CA TRP A 48 -9.60 3.45 12.90
C TRP A 48 -10.57 4.14 13.84
N GLU A 49 -10.45 3.86 15.14
CA GLU A 49 -11.40 4.26 16.18
C GLU A 49 -11.55 5.78 16.29
N LEU A 50 -10.48 6.53 15.97
CA LEU A 50 -10.51 7.99 15.88
C LEU A 50 -11.52 8.51 14.83
N LEU A 51 -11.82 7.73 13.79
CA LEU A 51 -12.72 8.12 12.71
C LEU A 51 -14.17 7.71 12.96
N THR A 52 -14.42 6.76 13.87
CA THR A 52 -15.74 6.16 14.06
C THR A 52 -16.44 6.60 15.34
N ASN A 53 -15.88 7.55 16.09
CA ASN A 53 -16.30 7.88 17.47
C ASN A 53 -16.41 6.64 18.37
N ALA A 54 -15.71 5.55 18.01
CA ALA A 54 -15.70 4.33 18.80
C ALA A 54 -14.78 4.52 20.00
N ARG A 55 -15.16 3.94 21.14
CA ARG A 55 -14.27 3.87 22.28
C ARG A 55 -13.25 2.77 22.01
N PHE A 56 -11.97 3.14 21.98
CA PHE A 56 -10.88 2.17 21.94
C PHE A 56 -10.97 1.23 23.15
N ASP A 57 -11.04 -0.08 22.88
CA ASP A 57 -10.99 -1.12 23.90
C ASP A 57 -9.62 -1.80 23.86
N ALA A 58 -8.81 -1.53 24.89
CA ALA A 58 -7.47 -2.10 24.99
C ALA A 58 -7.49 -3.62 25.23
N ALA A 59 -8.61 -4.18 25.73
CA ALA A 59 -8.71 -5.62 26.00
C ALA A 59 -8.82 -6.44 24.71
N ASP A 60 -9.47 -5.88 23.69
CA ASP A 60 -9.70 -6.54 22.39
C ASP A 60 -8.65 -6.15 21.32
N TYR A 61 -7.77 -5.20 21.64
CA TYR A 61 -6.74 -4.74 20.71
C TYR A 61 -5.50 -5.66 20.70
N HIS A 62 -5.24 -6.27 19.55
CA HIS A 62 -4.05 -7.09 19.31
C HIS A 62 -3.14 -6.39 18.29
N TRP A 63 -2.06 -5.76 18.78
CA TRP A 63 -1.17 -4.98 17.93
C TRP A 63 -0.47 -5.84 16.86
N GLU A 64 -0.20 -7.12 17.15
CA GLU A 64 0.43 -8.07 16.22
C GLU A 64 -0.47 -8.34 15.01
N ALA A 65 -1.78 -8.47 15.25
CA ALA A 65 -2.76 -8.67 14.19
C ALA A 65 -2.88 -7.43 13.30
N THR A 66 -2.89 -6.24 13.91
CA THR A 66 -2.88 -4.96 13.19
C THR A 66 -1.60 -4.81 12.37
N ALA A 67 -0.43 -5.09 12.94
CA ALA A 67 0.86 -5.05 12.25
C ALA A 67 0.88 -6.02 11.05
N GLY A 68 0.39 -7.24 11.22
CA GLY A 68 0.27 -8.21 10.12
C GLY A 68 -0.65 -7.74 8.99
N ARG A 69 -1.78 -7.09 9.32
CA ARG A 69 -2.69 -6.52 8.31
C ARG A 69 -2.06 -5.34 7.57
N LEU A 70 -1.39 -4.44 8.29
CA LEU A 70 -0.68 -3.31 7.70
C LEU A 70 0.42 -3.78 6.73
N GLN A 71 1.16 -4.84 7.10
CA GLN A 71 2.20 -5.42 6.25
C GLN A 71 1.67 -5.94 4.90
N ILE A 72 0.45 -6.48 4.84
CA ILE A 72 -0.18 -6.92 3.57
C ILE A 72 -0.30 -5.76 2.58
N TYR A 73 -0.51 -4.54 3.08
CA TYR A 73 -0.61 -3.33 2.30
C TYR A 73 0.73 -2.56 2.19
N GLY A 74 1.82 -3.14 2.67
CA GLY A 74 3.15 -2.51 2.66
C GLY A 74 3.29 -1.32 3.60
N VAL A 75 2.43 -1.24 4.61
CA VAL A 75 2.47 -0.19 5.64
C VAL A 75 3.22 -0.74 6.84
N ASP A 76 4.34 -0.09 7.19
CA ASP A 76 5.10 -0.44 8.38
C ASP A 76 4.37 0.08 9.64
N GLY A 77 4.19 -0.80 10.62
CA GLY A 77 3.61 -0.45 11.92
C GLY A 77 4.69 -0.04 12.93
N LEU A 78 4.53 -0.49 14.19
CA LEU A 78 5.53 -0.28 15.24
C LEU A 78 6.86 -1.00 14.95
N ILE A 79 6.78 -2.16 14.30
CA ILE A 79 7.92 -2.95 13.87
C ILE A 79 7.81 -3.10 12.36
N ARG A 80 8.88 -2.71 11.67
CA ARG A 80 9.02 -2.95 10.24
C ARG A 80 9.57 -4.34 10.03
N VAL A 81 8.79 -5.20 9.39
CA VAL A 81 9.20 -6.56 9.04
C VAL A 81 9.57 -6.60 7.55
N PHE A 82 10.77 -7.05 7.22
CA PHE A 82 11.20 -7.12 5.82
C PHE A 82 12.14 -8.28 5.56
N VAL A 83 12.21 -8.68 4.29
CA VAL A 83 13.13 -9.71 3.83
C VAL A 83 14.37 -9.03 3.26
N GLN A 84 15.53 -9.42 3.76
CA GLN A 84 16.81 -8.98 3.25
C GLN A 84 17.77 -10.15 3.05
N ARG A 85 18.86 -9.92 2.32
CA ARG A 85 19.93 -10.91 2.20
C ARG A 85 20.64 -11.09 3.54
N GLY A 86 21.12 -12.30 3.79
CA GLY A 86 21.90 -12.60 4.99
C GLY A 86 23.18 -11.77 5.04
N PHE A 87 23.57 -11.37 6.26
CA PHE A 87 24.81 -10.63 6.48
C PHE A 87 26.05 -11.50 6.27
N GLU A 88 25.96 -12.77 6.69
CA GLU A 88 27.06 -13.74 6.59
C GLU A 88 26.98 -14.58 5.30
N ASP A 89 25.76 -14.93 4.89
CA ASP A 89 25.47 -15.65 3.64
C ASP A 89 24.55 -14.81 2.76
N SER A 90 25.10 -14.29 1.66
CA SER A 90 24.35 -13.42 0.74
C SER A 90 23.30 -14.16 -0.10
N ASP A 91 23.37 -15.49 -0.16
CA ASP A 91 22.42 -16.34 -0.88
C ASP A 91 21.24 -16.74 0.02
N ALA A 92 21.38 -16.58 1.35
CA ALA A 92 20.29 -16.73 2.29
C ALA A 92 19.41 -15.47 2.37
N GLN A 93 18.11 -15.67 2.61
CA GLN A 93 17.15 -14.60 2.90
C GLN A 93 16.74 -14.67 4.38
N LEU A 94 16.80 -13.53 5.07
CA LEU A 94 16.45 -13.39 6.49
C LEU A 94 15.26 -12.44 6.63
N ILE A 95 14.38 -12.75 7.59
CA ILE A 95 13.36 -11.83 8.08
C ILE A 95 13.99 -11.01 9.20
N MET A 96 13.89 -9.68 9.09
CA MET A 96 14.18 -8.75 10.18
C MET A 96 12.95 -7.94 10.54
#